data_AF-A0A060BZN3-F1
#
_entry.id   AF-A0A060BZN3-F1
#
_cell.length_a   1.000
_cell.length_b   1.000
_cell.length_c   1.000
_cell.angle_alpha   90.00
_cell.angle_beta   90.00
_cell.angle_gamma   90.00
#
_symmetry.space_group_name_H-M   'P 1'
#
loop_
_entity.id
_entity.type
_entity.pdbx_description
1 polymer ?
#
loop_
_entity_poly.entity_id
_entity_poly.type
_entity_poly.pdbx_seq_one_letter_code
_entity_poly.pdbx_strand_id
1 'polypeptide(L)' 'MTAEQAIRMATEVPARANHIDGYCGKILPGRDADLVILRDDLSVAATYVGGTAVGHTKD' A
#
# COMPACT_ATOMS: atom_id res chain seq x y z
N MET A 1 3.94 -6.80 17.61
CA MET A 1 3.99 -6.08 16.33
C MET A 1 2.65 -5.40 16.15
N THR A 2 2.62 -4.09 15.89
CA THR A 2 1.37 -3.35 15.58
C THR A 2 1.04 -3.47 14.09
N ALA A 3 -0.24 -3.23 13.72
CA ALA A 3 -0.64 -3.19 12.31
C ALA A 3 0.17 -2.14 11.53
N GLU A 4 0.42 -0.97 12.13
CA GLU A 4 1.28 0.07 11.57
C GLU A 4 2.70 -0.45 11.27
N GLN A 5 3.33 -1.16 12.21
CA GLN A 5 4.66 -1.74 12.01
C GLN A 5 4.65 -2.74 10.84
N ALA A 6 3.64 -3.61 10.76
CA ALA A 6 3.50 -4.58 9.66
C ALA A 6 3.31 -3.89 8.30
N ILE A 7 2.47 -2.85 8.23
CA ILE A 7 2.26 -2.06 7.01
C ILE A 7 3.56 -1.41 6.57
N ARG A 8 4.33 -0.80 7.48
CA ARG A 8 5.63 -0.21 7.14
C ARG A 8 6.63 -1.24 6.67
N MET A 9 6.63 -2.44 7.25
CA MET A 9 7.48 -3.56 6.80
C MET A 9 7.12 -4.05 5.39
N ALA A 10 5.86 -3.94 4.98
CA ALA A 10 5.39 -4.32 3.64
C ALA A 10 5.52 -3.20 2.59
N THR A 11 5.72 -1.94 3.00
CA THR A 11 5.68 -0.76 2.11
C THR A 11 6.94 0.09 2.21
N GLU A 12 7.03 0.94 3.22
CA GLU A 12 8.10 1.94 3.37
C GLU A 12 9.48 1.33 3.51
N VAL A 13 9.60 0.25 4.30
CA VAL A 13 10.88 -0.44 4.57
C VAL A 13 11.51 -0.99 3.28
N PRO A 14 10.82 -1.82 2.47
CA PRO A 14 11.40 -2.31 1.22
C PRO A 14 11.63 -1.20 0.19
N ALA A 15 10.78 -0.16 0.14
CA ALA A 15 11.00 0.97 -0.77
C ALA A 15 12.30 1.72 -0.46
N ARG A 16 12.57 2.00 0.82
CA ARG A 16 13.84 2.63 1.24
C ARG A 16 15.04 1.71 1.03
N ALA A 17 14.89 0.42 1.33
CA ALA A 17 15.98 -0.56 1.17
C ALA A 17 16.43 -0.72 -0.29
N ASN A 18 15.52 -0.48 -1.24
CA ASN A 18 15.80 -0.53 -2.68
C ASN A 18 16.00 0.86 -3.30
N HIS A 19 16.06 1.93 -2.50
CA HIS A 19 16.26 3.31 -2.97
C HIS A 19 15.19 3.79 -3.98
N ILE A 20 13.95 3.31 -3.84
CA ILE A 20 12.79 3.70 -4.67
C ILE A 20 11.70 4.42 -3.85
N ASP A 21 12.01 4.82 -2.62
CA ASP A 21 11.07 5.50 -1.73
C ASP A 21 10.69 6.92 -2.17
N GLY A 22 11.35 7.46 -3.20
CA GLY A 22 10.89 8.64 -3.95
C GLY A 22 9.62 8.39 -4.77
N TYR A 23 9.36 7.15 -5.17
CA TYR A 23 8.25 6.76 -6.04
C TYR A 23 7.13 6.05 -5.27
N CYS A 24 7.45 5.07 -4.42
CA CYS A 24 6.46 4.23 -3.73
C CYS A 24 6.71 4.09 -2.21
N GLY A 25 5.87 3.30 -1.53
CA GLY A 25 6.01 2.98 -0.10
C GLY A 25 5.44 4.01 0.87
N LYS A 26 4.88 5.13 0.38
CA LYS A 26 4.18 6.16 1.16
C LYS A 26 3.02 6.74 0.36
N ILE A 27 1.96 7.17 1.04
CA ILE A 27 0.83 7.91 0.46
C ILE A 27 1.17 9.41 0.55
N LEU A 28 1.56 10.01 -0.58
CA LEU A 28 1.95 11.42 -0.67
C LEU A 28 1.45 12.04 -1.98
N PRO A 29 1.17 13.36 -2.01
CA PRO A 29 0.81 14.04 -3.25
C PRO A 29 1.87 13.86 -4.35
N GLY A 30 1.41 13.71 -5.60
CA GLY A 30 2.28 13.59 -6.77
C GLY A 30 2.86 12.20 -7.03
N ARG A 31 2.49 11.18 -6.25
CA ARG A 31 2.85 9.77 -6.49
C ARG A 31 1.73 9.02 -7.19
N ASP A 32 2.08 7.92 -7.84
CA ASP A 32 1.10 6.98 -8.38
C ASP A 32 0.20 6.48 -7.25
N ALA A 33 -1.10 6.40 -7.52
CA ALA A 33 -2.09 5.92 -6.57
C ALA A 33 -2.12 4.39 -6.53
N ASP A 34 -0.97 3.81 -6.16
CA ASP A 34 -0.77 2.39 -5.86
C ASP A 34 -1.14 2.13 -4.41
N LEU A 35 -2.34 1.60 -4.19
CA LEU A 35 -2.97 1.50 -2.87
C LEU A 35 -3.56 0.11 -2.66
N VAL A 36 -3.49 -0.37 -1.41
CA VAL A 36 -4.23 -1.54 -0.95
C VAL A 36 -5.15 -1.09 0.17
N ILE A 37 -6.45 -1.33 0.00
CA ILE A 37 -7.45 -1.07 1.03
C ILE A 37 -7.60 -2.35 1.85
N LEU A 38 -7.38 -2.24 3.15
CA LEU A 38 -7.49 -3.32 4.11
C LEU A 38 -8.75 -3.11 4.97
N ARG A 39 -9.43 -4.20 5.31
CA ARG A 39 -10.45 -4.21 6.37
C ARG A 39 -9.77 -4.24 7.74
N ASP A 40 -10.56 -4.10 8.81
CA ASP A 40 -10.07 -4.12 10.19
C ASP A 40 -9.34 -5.43 10.56
N ASP A 41 -9.68 -6.53 9.89
CA ASP A 41 -9.03 -7.84 10.05
C ASP A 41 -7.79 -8.03 9.15
N LEU A 42 -7.37 -6.98 8.45
CA LEU A 42 -6.27 -6.94 7.48
C LEU A 42 -6.50 -7.79 6.21
N SER A 43 -7.72 -8.26 5.95
CA SER A 43 -8.08 -8.80 4.64
C SER A 43 -8.11 -7.69 3.58
N VAL A 44 -7.74 -8.02 2.35
CA VAL A 44 -7.77 -7.08 1.23
C VAL A 44 -9.22 -6.84 0.81
N ALA A 45 -9.66 -5.58 0.82
CA ALA A 45 -10.94 -5.16 0.25
C ALA A 45 -10.79 -4.78 -1.23
N ALA A 46 -9.74 -4.03 -1.56
CA ALA A 46 -9.45 -3.60 -2.92
C ALA A 46 -7.96 -3.29 -3.14
N THR A 47 -7.54 -3.36 -4.40
CA THR A 47 -6.22 -2.96 -4.87
C THR A 47 -6.35 -1.99 -6.03
N TYR A 48 -5.61 -0.88 -5.95
CA TYR A 48 -5.52 0.14 -6.98
C TYR A 48 -4.08 0.20 -7.50
N VAL A 49 -3.94 0.34 -8.83
CA VAL A 49 -2.66 0.57 -9.51
C VAL A 49 -2.82 1.81 -10.38
N GLY A 50 -2.01 2.84 -10.15
CA GLY A 50 -2.14 4.14 -10.82
C GLY A 50 -3.54 4.76 -10.68
N GLY A 51 -4.23 4.50 -9.56
CA GLY A 51 -5.61 4.96 -9.32
C GLY A 51 -6.71 4.13 -9.99
N THR A 52 -6.36 3.08 -10.74
CA THR A 52 -7.31 2.15 -11.35
C THR A 52 -7.52 0.95 -10.45
N ALA A 53 -8.77 0.60 -10.14
CA ALA A 53 -9.07 -0.62 -9.38
C ALA A 53 -8.76 -1.86 -10.22
N VAL A 54 -7.86 -2.73 -9.73
CA VAL A 54 -7.44 -3.97 -10.42
C VAL A 54 -7.88 -5.25 -9.70
N GLY A 55 -8.35 -5.12 -8.46
CA GLY A 55 -8.93 -6.22 -7.69
C GLY A 55 -9.83 -5.66 -6.60
N HIS A 56 -10.99 -6.28 -6.41
CA HIS A 56 -11.93 -5.96 -5.35
C HIS A 56 -12.68 -7.23 -4.96
N THR A 57 -12.73 -7.54 -3.67
CA THR A 57 -13.59 -8.60 -3.16
C THR A 57 -14.92 -7.95 -2.81
N LYS A 58 -15.99 -8.36 -3.50
CA LYS A 58 -17.34 -8.04 -3.03
C LYS A 58 -17.54 -8.76 -1.70
N ASP A 59 -17.98 -8.04 -0.69
CA ASP A 59 -18.48 -8.63 0.55
C ASP A 59 -19.63 -9.60 0.26
#